data_AF-A0A955IQM8-F1
#
_entry.id   AF-A0A955IQM8-F1
#
_cell.length_a   1.000
_cell.length_b   1.000
_cell.length_c   1.000
_cell.angle_alpha   90.00
_cell.angle_beta   90.00
_cell.angle_gamma   90.00
#
_symmetry.space_group_name_H-M   'P 1'
#
loop_
_entity.id
_entity.type
_entity.pdbx_description
1 polymer ?
#
loop_
_entity_poly.entity_id
_entity_poly.type
_entity_poly.pdbx_seq_one_letter_code
_entity_poly.pdbx_strand_id
1 'polypeptide(L)' 'MTVALAFGGRNAVGAGFAAPLITRYILETCATVAEAEAVLQRVPVYMPYTFVMADTSGE' A
#
# COMPACT_ATOMS: atom_id res chain seq x y z
N MET A 1 9.75 -1.73 8.40
CA MET A 1 8.32 -1.52 8.10
C MET A 1 7.64 -2.86 7.89
N THR A 2 6.41 -2.99 8.38
CA THR A 2 5.52 -4.12 8.14
C THR A 2 4.23 -3.62 7.51
N VAL A 3 3.59 -4.45 6.70
CA VAL A 3 2.36 -4.11 5.98
C VAL A 3 1.38 -5.27 6.10
N ALA A 4 0.17 -4.98 6.57
CA ALA A 4 -1.00 -5.84 6.46
C ALA A 4 -1.94 -5.25 5.40
N LEU A 5 -2.63 -6.13 4.65
CA LEU A 5 -3.56 -5.72 3.61
C LEU A 5 -4.88 -6.46 3.73
N ALA A 6 -5.98 -5.77 3.38
CA ALA A 6 -7.32 -6.34 3.30
C ALA A 6 -8.00 -5.93 1.99
N PHE A 7 -8.87 -6.80 1.49
CA PHE A 7 -9.65 -6.54 0.28
C PHE A 7 -10.72 -5.47 0.57
N GLY A 8 -10.79 -4.42 -0.23
CA GLY A 8 -11.64 -3.23 0.01
C GLY A 8 -13.14 -3.42 -0.24
N GLY A 9 -13.64 -4.66 -0.18
CA GLY A 9 -15.06 -5.04 -0.20
C GLY A 9 -15.87 -4.75 -1.48
N ARG A 10 -15.32 -4.00 -2.45
CA ARG A 10 -16.02 -3.57 -3.67
C ARG A 10 -15.32 -4.08 -4.93
N ASN A 11 -16.10 -4.64 -5.85
CA ASN A 11 -15.63 -5.08 -7.17
C ASN A 11 -15.54 -3.91 -8.15
N ALA A 12 -14.78 -2.87 -7.78
CA ALA A 12 -14.43 -1.77 -8.65
C ALA A 12 -13.02 -2.01 -9.18
N VAL A 13 -12.88 -2.14 -10.50
CA VAL A 13 -11.59 -2.40 -11.16
C VAL A 13 -11.27 -1.30 -12.16
N GLY A 14 -9.98 -1.01 -12.33
CA GLY A 14 -9.47 0.03 -13.22
C GLY A 14 -8.01 -0.22 -13.60
N ALA A 15 -7.37 0.73 -14.26
CA ALA A 15 -5.94 0.62 -14.57
C ALA A 15 -5.10 0.84 -13.30
N GLY A 16 -4.09 -0.02 -13.09
CA GLY A 16 -3.14 0.12 -11.98
C GLY A 16 -2.58 -1.21 -11.51
N PHE A 17 -2.02 -1.21 -10.31
CA PHE A 17 -1.33 -2.37 -9.75
C PHE A 17 -2.17 -3.08 -8.68
N ALA A 18 -1.99 -4.40 -8.58
CA ALA A 18 -2.59 -5.20 -7.51
C ALA A 18 -1.85 -4.97 -6.17
N ALA A 19 -2.56 -5.15 -5.06
CA ALA A 19 -2.01 -4.95 -3.71
C ALA A 19 -0.66 -5.65 -3.48
N PRO A 20 -0.43 -6.91 -3.89
CA PRO A 20 0.86 -7.56 -3.67
C PRO A 20 2.04 -6.81 -4.29
N LEU A 21 1.86 -6.23 -5.49
CA LEU A 21 2.92 -5.49 -6.17
C LEU A 21 3.18 -4.14 -5.46
N ILE A 22 2.10 -3.46 -5.05
CA ILE A 22 2.19 -2.20 -4.31
C ILE A 22 2.87 -2.45 -2.96
N THR A 23 2.49 -3.51 -2.23
CA THR A 23 3.13 -3.91 -0.98
C THR A 23 4.61 -4.20 -1.19
N ARG A 24 4.97 -4.94 -2.25
CA ARG A 24 6.39 -5.20 -2.56
C ARG A 24 7.16 -3.91 -2.81
N TYR A 25 6.60 -3.00 -3.60
CA TYR A 25 7.21 -1.72 -3.90
C TYR A 25 7.44 -0.89 -2.62
N ILE A 26 6.41 -0.76 -1.79
CA ILE A 26 6.49 -0.06 -0.49
C ILE A 26 7.58 -0.65 0.40
N LEU A 27 7.62 -1.98 0.56
CA LEU A 27 8.62 -2.67 1.38
C LEU A 27 10.05 -2.57 0.84
N GLU A 28 10.22 -2.31 -0.45
CA GLU A 28 11.53 -2.21 -1.10
C GLU A 28 12.05 -0.78 -1.15
N THR A 29 11.17 0.23 -1.16
CA THR A 29 11.57 1.63 -1.36
C THR A 29 11.30 2.57 -0.20
N CYS A 30 10.56 2.15 0.83
CA CYS A 30 10.20 3.01 1.95
C CYS A 30 10.75 2.44 3.27
N ALA A 31 11.26 3.33 4.13
CA ALA A 31 11.70 3.04 5.48
C ALA A 31 10.66 3.47 6.54
N THR A 32 9.85 4.49 6.25
CA THR A 32 8.84 5.04 7.18
C THR A 32 7.40 4.94 6.66
N VAL A 33 6.43 5.03 7.58
CA VAL A 33 5.00 5.09 7.25
C VAL A 33 4.71 6.33 6.38
N ALA A 34 5.29 7.49 6.70
CA ALA A 34 5.13 8.71 5.93
C ALA A 34 5.59 8.57 4.45
N GLU A 35 6.70 7.87 4.20
CA GLU A 35 7.15 7.58 2.83
C GLU A 35 6.17 6.66 2.09
N ALA A 36 5.65 5.64 2.78
CA ALA A 36 4.67 4.71 2.22
C ALA A 36 3.34 5.42 1.89
N GLU A 37 2.89 6.35 2.73
CA GLU A 37 1.71 7.18 2.46
C GLU A 37 1.90 8.04 1.21
N ALA A 38 3.06 8.69 1.07
CA ALA A 38 3.38 9.49 -0.12
C ALA A 38 3.39 8.64 -1.41
N VAL A 39 3.82 7.38 -1.31
CA VAL A 39 3.72 6.40 -2.41
C VAL A 39 2.25 6.07 -2.73
N LEU A 40 1.44 5.76 -1.72
CA LEU A 40 0.03 5.38 -1.91
C LEU A 40 -0.81 6.51 -2.51
N GLN A 41 -0.46 7.77 -2.27
CA GLN A 41 -1.14 8.93 -2.87
C GLN A 41 -0.93 9.07 -4.38
N ARG A 42 0.13 8.47 -4.94
CA ARG A 42 0.51 8.63 -6.36
C ARG A 42 0.48 7.35 -7.19
N VAL A 43 0.53 6.17 -6.57
CA VAL A 43 0.58 4.88 -7.28
C VAL A 43 -0.82 4.46 -7.74
N PRO A 44 -1.04 4.18 -9.03
CA PRO A 44 -2.31 3.68 -9.53
C PRO A 44 -2.65 2.31 -8.95
N VAL A 45 -3.89 2.13 -8.49
CA VAL A 45 -4.35 0.89 -7.86
C VAL A 45 -5.43 0.24 -8.74
N TYR A 46 -5.21 -1.03 -9.10
CA TYR A 46 -6.11 -1.81 -9.97
C TYR A 46 -7.52 -1.95 -9.37
N MET A 47 -7.59 -2.12 -8.05
CA MET A 47 -8.83 -2.29 -7.29
C MET A 47 -8.61 -1.78 -5.86
N PRO A 48 -9.65 -1.53 -5.09
CA PRO A 48 -9.48 -0.99 -3.75
C PRO A 48 -8.99 -2.01 -2.73
N TYR A 49 -8.02 -1.58 -1.95
CA TYR A 49 -7.44 -2.32 -0.84
C TYR A 49 -7.32 -1.40 0.36
N THR A 50 -7.34 -1.98 1.55
CA THR A 50 -6.98 -1.30 2.80
C THR A 50 -5.58 -1.76 3.18
N PHE A 51 -4.69 -0.82 3.49
CA PHE A 51 -3.34 -1.08 4.00
C PHE A 51 -3.27 -0.61 5.46
N VAL A 52 -2.70 -1.45 6.31
CA VAL A 52 -2.29 -1.10 7.67
C VAL A 52 -0.79 -1.27 7.71
N MET A 53 -0.08 -0.24 8.15
CA MET A 53 1.38 -0.18 8.08
C MET A 53 1.91 0.21 9.45
N ALA A 54 3.10 -0.27 9.76
CA ALA A 54 3.84 0.16 10.94
C ALA A 54 5.34 0.18 10.63
N ASP A 55 6.08 1.07 11.27
CA ASP A 55 7.54 1.11 11.16
C ASP A 55 8.25 1.04 12.53
N THR A 56 9.58 1.15 12.51
CA THR A 56 10.40 0.99 13.73
C THR A 56 10.33 2.19 14.68
N SER A 57 9.77 3.33 14.24
CA SER A 57 9.55 4.50 15.08
C SER A 57 8.32 4.36 16.00
N GLY A 58 7.46 3.37 15.73
CA GLY A 58 6.21 3.15 16.47
C GLY A 58 5.01 3.89 15.88
N GLU A 59 5.16 4.50 14.70
CA GLU A 59 4.04 4.91 13.84
C GLU A 59 3.30 3.71 13.24
#